data_AF-A0A1I7SJA2-F1
#
_entry.id   AF-A0A1I7SJA2-F1
#
_cell.length_a   1.000
_cell.length_b   1.000
_cell.length_c   1.000
_cell.angle_alpha   90.00
_cell.angle_beta   90.00
_cell.angle_gamma   90.00
#
_symmetry.space_group_name_H-M   'P 1'
#
loop_
_entity.id
_entity.type
_entity.pdbx_description
1 polymer ?
#
loop_
_entity_poly.entity_id
_entity_poly.type
_entity_poly.pdbx_seq_one_letter_code
_entity_poly.pdbx_strand_id
1 'polypeptide(L)' 'ARFLLSKVNPSITHNSYQSQDGSAAVFTDDVSFQVFTDHLRKLVVQGNS' A
#
# COMPACT_ATOMS: atom_id res chain seq x y z
N ALA A 1 -17.77 9.32 0.55
CA ALA A 1 -16.53 9.87 -0.02
C ALA A 1 -15.78 8.89 -0.95
N ARG A 2 -16.46 8.11 -1.80
CA ARG A 2 -15.80 7.04 -2.60
C ARG A 2 -14.76 7.58 -3.59
N PHE A 3 -15.02 8.72 -4.24
CA PHE A 3 -14.08 9.38 -5.13
C PHE A 3 -12.77 9.81 -4.44
N LEU A 4 -12.85 10.18 -3.17
CA LEU A 4 -11.67 10.50 -2.38
C LEU A 4 -10.89 9.23 -2.05
N LEU A 5 -11.59 8.16 -1.63
CA LEU A 5 -10.97 6.89 -1.25
C LEU A 5 -10.26 6.18 -2.42
N SER A 6 -10.65 6.39 -3.68
CA SER A 6 -9.95 5.85 -4.84
C SER A 6 -8.70 6.66 -5.26
N LYS A 7 -8.42 7.79 -4.60
CA LYS A 7 -7.27 8.66 -4.88
C LYS A 7 -6.24 8.66 -3.75
N VAL A 8 -6.58 8.14 -2.58
CA VAL A 8 -5.65 8.04 -1.44
C VAL A 8 -4.76 6.81 -1.57
N ASN A 9 -3.56 6.89 -1.00
CA ASN A 9 -2.66 5.74 -0.89
C ASN A 9 -3.24 4.70 0.11
N PRO A 10 -3.43 3.44 -0.30
CA PRO A 10 -3.95 2.39 0.59
C PRO A 10 -2.86 1.88 1.55
N SER A 11 -2.39 2.73 2.47
CA SER A 11 -1.43 2.32 3.50
C SER A 11 -2.02 1.31 4.49
N ILE A 12 -3.35 1.28 4.60
CA ILE A 12 -4.10 0.40 5.50
C ILE A 12 -5.27 -0.18 4.71
N THR A 13 -5.30 -1.51 4.58
CA THR A 13 -6.32 -2.24 3.82
C THR A 13 -6.95 -3.31 4.71
N HIS A 14 -7.94 -4.02 4.18
CA HIS A 14 -8.57 -5.15 4.86
C HIS A 14 -7.57 -6.27 5.24
N ASN A 15 -6.42 -6.36 4.56
CA ASN A 15 -5.34 -7.31 4.87
C ASN A 15 -4.44 -6.86 6.03
N SER A 16 -4.33 -5.56 6.28
CA SER A 16 -3.52 -4.98 7.37
C SER A 16 -4.36 -4.39 8.51
N TYR A 17 -5.69 -4.53 8.43
CA TYR A 17 -6.63 -3.90 9.35
C TYR A 17 -6.50 -4.38 10.80
N GLN A 18 -6.11 -5.63 11.03
CA GLN A 18 -5.90 -6.16 12.38
C GLN A 18 -4.69 -5.55 13.10
N SER A 19 -3.85 -4.79 12.39
CA SER A 19 -2.56 -4.32 12.92
C SER A 19 -2.58 -2.87 13.42
N GLN A 20 -3.66 -2.10 13.22
CA GLN A 20 -3.64 -0.66 13.50
C GLN A 20 -5.01 -0.12 13.96
N ASP A 21 -5.14 0.11 15.27
CA ASP A 21 -6.33 0.71 15.87
C ASP A 21 -6.50 2.17 15.41
N GLY A 22 -7.68 2.50 14.88
CA GLY A 22 -8.17 3.88 14.75
C GLY A 22 -8.16 4.51 13.34
N SER A 23 -7.62 3.84 12.33
CA SER A 23 -7.59 4.36 10.95
C SER A 23 -8.60 3.67 10.03
N ALA A 24 -9.29 4.46 9.21
CA ALA A 24 -10.22 3.93 8.21
C ALA A 24 -9.46 3.16 7.11
N ALA A 25 -9.61 1.84 7.08
CA ALA A 25 -9.03 1.02 6.01
C ALA A 25 -9.69 1.31 4.66
N VAL A 26 -8.87 1.30 3.61
CA VAL A 26 -9.34 1.30 2.23
C VAL A 26 -9.61 -0.14 1.81
N PHE A 27 -10.86 -0.43 1.42
CA PHE A 27 -11.25 -1.73 0.90
C PHE A 27 -10.82 -1.86 -0.57
N THR A 28 -9.54 -2.20 -0.77
CA THR A 28 -8.92 -2.46 -2.07
C THR A 28 -7.84 -3.54 -1.92
N ASP A 29 -7.48 -4.15 -3.05
CA ASP A 29 -6.36 -5.10 -3.20
C ASP A 29 -5.08 -4.42 -3.71
N ASP A 30 -5.13 -3.11 -3.93
CA ASP A 30 -3.95 -2.32 -4.35
C ASP A 30 -2.85 -2.35 -3.29
N VAL A 31 -1.60 -2.23 -3.74
CA VAL A 31 -0.43 -2.13 -2.87
C VAL A 31 -0.19 -0.68 -2.44
N SER A 32 0.30 -0.50 -1.21
CA SER A 32 0.71 0.82 -0.75
C SER A 32 1.95 1.31 -1.49
N PHE A 33 2.15 2.63 -1.51
CA PHE A 33 3.38 3.23 -2.07
C PHE A 33 4.67 2.69 -1.43
N GLN A 34 4.63 2.33 -0.15
CA GLN A 34 5.78 1.74 0.55
C GLN A 34 6.15 0.37 -0.05
N VAL A 35 5.16 -0.52 -0.21
CA VAL A 35 5.37 -1.84 -0.82
C VAL A 35 5.88 -1.70 -2.25
N PHE A 36 5.30 -0.77 -3.03
CA PHE A 36 5.81 -0.45 -4.37
C PHE A 36 7.29 -0.05 -4.36
N THR A 37 7.68 0.86 -3.47
CA THR A 37 9.07 1.34 -3.40
C THR A 37 10.02 0.23 -2.95
N ASP A 38 9.61 -0.65 -2.04
CA ASP A 38 10.42 -1.79 -1.61
C ASP A 38 10.62 -2.80 -2.75
N HIS A 39 9.58 -3.06 -3.55
CA HIS A 39 9.71 -3.87 -4.75
C HIS A 39 10.63 -3.21 -5.78
N LEU A 40 10.47 -1.92 -6.02
CA LEU A 40 11.32 -1.15 -6.92
C LEU A 40 12.79 -1.20 -6.51
N ARG A 41 13.09 -0.99 -5.22
CA ARG A 41 14.47 -1.08 -4.69
C ARG A 41 15.09 -2.44 -4.95
N LYS A 42 14.35 -3.54 -4.68
CA LYS A 42 14.83 -4.91 -4.95
C LYS A 42 15.18 -5.10 -6.42
N LEU A 43 14.30 -4.68 -7.33
CA LEU A 43 14.54 -4.77 -8.77
C LEU A 43 15.78 -3.99 -9.21
N VAL A 44 15.95 -2.76 -8.71
CA VAL A 44 17.10 -1.91 -9.05
C VAL A 44 18.41 -2.54 -8.57
N VAL A 45 18.44 -3.13 -7.38
CA VAL A 45 19.66 -3.78 -6.84
C VAL A 45 19.96 -5.09 -7.58
N GLN A 46 18.94 -5.87 -7.95
CA GLN A 46 19.09 -7.14 -8.67
C GLN A 46 19.46 -6.96 -10.15
N GLY A 47 19.04 -5.87 -10.79
CA GLY A 47 19.37 -5.60 -12.20
C GLY A 47 20.83 -5.20 -12.45
N ASN A 48 21.62 -5.07 -11.39
CA ASN A 48 23.00 -4.56 -11.43
C ASN A 48 24.05 -5.63 -11.10
N SER A 49 23.66 -6.92 -11.13
CA SER A 49 24.51 -8.10 -10.91
C SER A 49 24.67 -8.95 -12.16
#